data_AF-A0A066VW71-F1
#
_entry.id   AF-A0A066VW71-F1
#
_cell.length_a   1.000
_cell.length_b   1.000
_cell.length_c   1.000
_cell.angle_alpha   90.00
_cell.angle_beta   90.00
_cell.angle_gamma   90.00
#
_symmetry.space_group_name_H-M   'P 1'
#
loop_
_entity.id
_entity.type
_entity.pdbx_description
1 polymer ?
#
loop_
_entity_poly.entity_id
_entity_poly.type
_entity_poly.pdbx_seq_one_letter_code
_entity_poly.pdbx_strand_id
1 'polypeptide(L)'
;MSKPVEALGLARQRIDQLHREDPAFVRGAGADPTEAAVRAQDELAYADAMEAWALKLLDLHRASDDPVSRELVRQEHLVRVAARCQHLERFKTPRSTYPDGKAGYFKWRRELYVKQADKAKEILQASGVPTEDADKVHKWVRKGELNVGRDDGDAGTQLLEDAAVLVFLEKEVAAFAKKHEEYSEEKWVDILRKTLRKTSKIGAAAAMQLPMAPDFRKLVDLSLVKAEDTKECEEVVLAPRQNSRPKTLQEAQEHLANGSSGTDAIFGTRLLQQQDSDNAVWEHNAWDHVEPPGDFLNEVQERLAAQERAKVPKAQAEMYHRDPASFWNSFYAAHQQNFFKNRKWLKSEFSELADVLHIDAGPKTVVEIGCGAGDTLLPLLHDNQNPGLSLYGFDYSTEAVRVVRESSIYQQPKCGRCVADVWDLSAQDAQDDSRPSLPPGVLPGTVDVVVMIFVLSALNPTEWLAAARNIVEMLKPGGKLLFRDYGRYDLPQLRFKDNRLLKENFYVRGDGTRVYFFDKSEIVRIFSAAPLKDGPSQSDVADQSEILFDTLQLVEDRRMLVNRKQKKRMYRVWLQAKLQRR
;
A
#
# COMPACT_ATOMS: atom_id res chain seq x y z
N MET A 1 7.28 52.68 2.64
CA MET A 1 7.63 51.30 3.01
C MET A 1 8.91 50.94 2.24
N SER A 2 9.54 49.77 2.40
CA SER A 2 10.65 49.40 1.50
C SER A 2 10.09 49.13 0.09
N LYS A 3 10.86 49.43 -0.98
CA LYS A 3 10.43 49.19 -2.38
C LYS A 3 9.88 47.76 -2.62
N PRO A 4 10.44 46.68 -2.03
CA PRO A 4 9.89 45.33 -2.17
C PRO A 4 8.49 45.16 -1.58
N VAL A 5 8.18 45.81 -0.46
CA VAL A 5 6.85 45.73 0.18
C VAL A 5 5.79 46.47 -0.66
N GLU A 6 6.17 47.57 -1.30
CA GLU A 6 5.29 48.31 -2.22
C GLU A 6 4.97 47.49 -3.48
N ALA A 7 5.98 46.80 -4.05
CA ALA A 7 5.79 45.90 -5.18
C ALA A 7 4.85 44.72 -4.86
N LEU A 8 4.98 44.11 -3.68
CA LEU A 8 4.08 43.05 -3.22
C LEU A 8 2.65 43.56 -2.97
N GLY A 9 2.51 44.79 -2.45
CA GLY A 9 1.22 45.46 -2.31
C GLY A 9 0.52 45.67 -3.66
N LEU A 10 1.24 46.12 -4.68
CA LEU A 10 0.71 46.28 -6.04
C LEU A 10 0.34 44.92 -6.66
N ALA A 11 1.19 43.91 -6.50
CA ALA A 11 0.90 42.55 -6.98
C ALA A 11 -0.39 42.01 -6.39
N ARG A 12 -0.57 42.17 -5.07
CA ARG A 12 -1.82 41.79 -4.37
C ARG A 12 -3.04 42.47 -4.97
N GLN A 13 -2.99 43.79 -5.19
CA GLN A 13 -4.12 44.53 -5.77
C GLN A 13 -4.53 43.98 -7.14
N ARG A 14 -3.54 43.65 -7.98
CA ARG A 14 -3.77 43.04 -9.31
C ARG A 14 -4.35 41.63 -9.22
N ILE A 15 -3.86 40.80 -8.30
CA ILE A 15 -4.40 39.46 -8.04
C ILE A 15 -5.86 39.56 -7.59
N ASP A 16 -6.16 40.44 -6.63
CA ASP A 16 -7.54 40.65 -6.16
C ASP A 16 -8.46 41.20 -7.25
N GLN A 17 -7.93 41.99 -8.20
CA GLN A 17 -8.69 42.44 -9.37
C GLN A 17 -9.11 41.27 -10.26
N LEU A 18 -8.21 40.31 -10.52
CA LEU A 18 -8.53 39.12 -11.30
C LEU A 18 -9.55 38.21 -10.61
N HIS A 19 -9.46 38.05 -9.29
CA HIS A 19 -10.48 37.29 -8.53
C HIS A 19 -11.88 37.92 -8.64
N ARG A 20 -11.96 39.26 -8.74
CA ARG A 20 -13.25 39.95 -8.94
C ARG A 20 -13.85 39.73 -10.34
N GLU A 21 -13.09 39.19 -11.29
CA GLU A 21 -13.61 38.76 -12.59
C GLU A 21 -14.38 37.43 -12.51
N ASP A 22 -14.30 36.71 -11.37
CA ASP A 22 -15.07 35.48 -11.16
C ASP A 22 -16.58 35.75 -11.35
N PRO A 23 -17.26 35.03 -12.27
CA PRO A 23 -18.69 35.18 -12.46
C PRO A 23 -19.51 35.01 -11.17
N ALA A 24 -19.05 34.24 -10.19
CA ALA A 24 -19.72 34.12 -8.89
C ALA A 24 -19.67 35.43 -8.10
N PHE A 25 -18.52 36.12 -8.08
CA PHE A 25 -18.35 37.43 -7.46
C PHE A 25 -19.23 38.49 -8.13
N VAL A 26 -19.19 38.56 -9.47
CA VAL A 26 -19.97 39.53 -10.25
C VAL A 26 -21.48 39.38 -10.03
N ARG A 27 -21.98 38.13 -9.96
CA ARG A 27 -23.40 37.86 -9.65
C ARG A 27 -23.78 38.17 -8.20
N GLY A 28 -22.84 38.05 -7.25
CA GLY A 28 -23.06 38.34 -5.84
C GLY A 28 -23.18 39.84 -5.54
N ALA A 29 -22.42 40.68 -6.26
CA ALA A 29 -22.36 42.13 -6.05
C ALA A 29 -23.68 42.90 -6.31
N GLY A 30 -24.69 42.27 -6.92
CA GLY A 30 -26.00 42.87 -7.22
C GLY A 30 -27.20 42.22 -6.53
N ALA A 31 -26.97 41.33 -5.56
CA ALA A 31 -28.03 40.55 -4.90
C ALA A 31 -28.43 41.13 -3.52
N ASP A 32 -29.68 40.89 -3.12
CA ASP A 32 -30.17 41.20 -1.78
C ASP A 32 -29.34 40.45 -0.71
N PRO A 33 -28.89 41.10 0.38
CA PRO A 33 -28.04 40.48 1.42
C PRO A 33 -28.59 39.17 2.00
N THR A 34 -29.89 38.92 1.90
CA THR A 34 -30.52 37.67 2.35
C THR A 34 -30.32 36.49 1.37
N GLU A 35 -30.14 36.74 0.07
CA GLU A 35 -29.87 35.70 -0.94
C GLU A 35 -28.37 35.32 -1.06
N ALA A 36 -27.47 36.17 -0.56
CA ALA A 36 -26.03 35.96 -0.66
C ALA A 36 -25.52 34.75 0.16
N ALA A 37 -26.23 34.37 1.23
CA ALA A 37 -25.80 33.32 2.17
C ALA A 37 -25.87 31.88 1.62
N VAL A 38 -26.51 31.64 0.48
CA VAL A 38 -26.76 30.29 -0.08
C VAL A 38 -25.90 29.99 -1.33
N ARG A 39 -25.08 30.95 -1.79
CA ARG A 39 -24.32 30.80 -3.05
C ARG A 39 -22.91 30.22 -2.82
N ALA A 40 -22.40 29.54 -3.86
CA ALA A 40 -21.04 29.01 -3.86
C ALA A 40 -20.01 30.12 -3.60
N GLN A 41 -19.04 29.85 -2.73
CA GLN A 41 -17.95 30.78 -2.40
C GLN A 41 -17.22 31.21 -3.67
N ASP A 42 -17.11 32.52 -3.90
CA ASP A 42 -16.33 33.09 -5.01
C ASP A 42 -14.81 33.00 -4.75
N GLU A 43 -14.01 33.10 -5.82
CA GLU A 43 -12.55 32.98 -5.73
C GLU A 43 -11.89 34.05 -4.85
N LEU A 44 -12.46 35.26 -4.73
CA LEU A 44 -11.90 36.30 -3.85
C LEU A 44 -12.12 35.92 -2.37
N ALA A 45 -13.31 35.47 -2.01
CA ALA A 45 -13.61 34.97 -0.67
C ALA A 45 -12.78 33.73 -0.31
N TYR A 46 -12.47 32.87 -1.28
CA TYR A 46 -11.54 31.74 -1.09
C TYR A 46 -10.11 32.25 -0.84
N ALA A 47 -9.63 33.22 -1.63
CA ALA A 47 -8.32 33.83 -1.45
C ALA A 47 -8.19 34.54 -0.09
N ASP A 48 -9.26 35.18 0.42
CA ASP A 48 -9.31 35.74 1.78
C ASP A 48 -9.14 34.68 2.85
N ALA A 49 -9.85 33.56 2.72
CA ALA A 49 -9.73 32.45 3.66
C ALA A 49 -8.34 31.81 3.63
N MET A 50 -7.74 31.65 2.45
CA MET A 50 -6.37 31.14 2.29
C MET A 50 -5.34 32.02 3.00
N GLU A 51 -5.39 33.35 2.79
CA GLU A 51 -4.46 34.26 3.45
C GLU A 51 -4.68 34.29 4.96
N ALA A 52 -5.93 34.30 5.42
CA ALA A 52 -6.25 34.29 6.85
C ALA A 52 -5.67 33.05 7.55
N TRP A 53 -5.77 31.88 6.92
CA TRP A 53 -5.13 30.66 7.45
C TRP A 53 -3.62 30.67 7.35
N ALA A 54 -3.06 31.18 6.24
CA ALA A 54 -1.61 31.32 6.11
C ALA A 54 -1.03 32.21 7.24
N LEU A 55 -1.70 33.31 7.59
CA LEU A 55 -1.32 34.17 8.72
C LEU A 55 -1.40 33.44 10.07
N LYS A 56 -2.50 32.73 10.36
CA LYS A 56 -2.63 31.93 11.59
C LYS A 56 -1.54 30.85 11.69
N LEU A 57 -1.20 30.20 10.58
CA LEU A 57 -0.12 29.21 10.53
C LEU A 57 1.24 29.86 10.77
N LEU A 58 1.51 31.03 10.19
CA LEU A 58 2.73 31.80 10.48
C LEU A 58 2.83 32.16 11.97
N ASP A 59 1.72 32.50 12.63
CA ASP A 59 1.70 32.74 14.09
C ASP A 59 2.09 31.48 14.88
N LEU A 60 1.60 30.31 14.47
CA LEU A 60 1.99 29.03 15.08
C LEU A 60 3.47 28.71 14.81
N HIS A 61 3.98 29.04 13.61
CA HIS A 61 5.40 28.92 13.29
C HIS A 61 6.26 29.89 14.12
N ARG A 62 5.79 31.10 14.44
CA ARG A 62 6.53 32.02 15.34
C ARG A 62 6.73 31.44 16.75
N ALA A 63 5.83 30.55 17.19
CA ALA A 63 5.97 29.85 18.45
C ALA A 63 6.97 28.68 18.39
N SER A 64 7.40 28.26 17.19
CA SER A 64 8.40 27.21 16.97
C SER A 64 9.79 27.83 16.75
N ASP A 65 10.78 27.47 17.57
CA ASP A 65 12.15 28.04 17.50
C ASP A 65 13.06 27.34 16.47
N ASP A 66 12.49 26.62 15.50
CA ASP A 66 13.28 25.91 14.49
C ASP A 66 13.70 26.83 13.31
N PRO A 67 14.81 26.53 12.62
CA PRO A 67 15.30 27.35 11.51
C PRO A 67 14.31 27.52 10.35
N VAL A 68 13.51 26.50 10.04
CA VAL A 68 12.56 26.51 8.93
C VAL A 68 11.40 27.46 9.24
N SER A 69 10.86 27.39 10.45
CA SER A 69 9.83 28.30 10.94
C SER A 69 10.29 29.76 10.95
N ARG A 70 11.53 30.02 11.39
CA ARG A 70 12.11 31.38 11.36
C ARG A 70 12.21 31.95 9.94
N GLU A 71 12.58 31.12 8.97
CA GLU A 71 12.66 31.56 7.58
C GLU A 71 11.28 31.82 6.96
N LEU A 72 10.30 30.95 7.22
CA LEU A 72 8.91 31.17 6.81
C LEU A 72 8.35 32.49 7.34
N VAL A 73 8.59 32.78 8.63
CA VAL A 73 8.14 34.02 9.27
C VAL A 73 8.80 35.25 8.63
N ARG A 74 10.08 35.18 8.26
CA ARG A 74 10.76 36.27 7.52
C ARG A 74 10.15 36.51 6.14
N GLN A 75 9.57 35.48 5.53
CA GLN A 75 8.94 35.51 4.22
C GLN A 75 7.43 35.79 4.26
N GLU A 76 6.88 36.25 5.39
CA GLU A 76 5.44 36.49 5.58
C GLU A 76 4.76 37.23 4.42
N HIS A 77 5.36 38.33 3.95
CA HIS A 77 4.77 39.11 2.86
C HIS A 77 4.64 38.32 1.55
N LEU A 78 5.59 37.40 1.26
CA LEU A 78 5.52 36.52 0.10
C LEU A 78 4.47 35.44 0.30
N VAL A 79 4.43 34.83 1.47
CA VAL A 79 3.45 33.78 1.83
C VAL A 79 2.01 34.31 1.67
N ARG A 80 1.76 35.54 2.15
CA ARG A 80 0.44 36.18 2.02
C ARG A 80 0.01 36.35 0.57
N VAL A 81 0.91 36.83 -0.29
CA VAL A 81 0.62 36.99 -1.73
C VAL A 81 0.44 35.63 -2.40
N ALA A 82 1.27 34.64 -2.07
CA ALA A 82 1.17 33.29 -2.61
C ALA A 82 -0.14 32.58 -2.21
N ALA A 83 -0.63 32.80 -0.98
CA ALA A 83 -1.91 32.30 -0.52
C ALA A 83 -3.06 32.85 -1.37
N ARG A 84 -3.00 34.14 -1.72
CA ARG A 84 -3.99 34.77 -2.62
C ARG A 84 -3.94 34.24 -4.05
N CYS A 85 -2.84 33.65 -4.48
CA CYS A 85 -2.72 33.07 -5.82
C CYS A 85 -3.37 31.68 -5.96
N GLN A 86 -3.88 31.08 -4.87
CA GLN A 86 -4.61 29.82 -4.97
C GLN A 86 -5.96 30.04 -5.68
N HIS A 87 -6.28 29.13 -6.60
CA HIS A 87 -7.42 29.21 -7.49
C HIS A 87 -7.43 30.41 -8.45
N LEU A 88 -6.32 31.15 -8.60
CA LEU A 88 -6.26 32.32 -9.48
C LEU A 88 -6.69 31.96 -10.92
N GLU A 89 -7.76 32.63 -11.39
CA GLU A 89 -8.38 32.43 -12.71
C GLU A 89 -8.88 30.99 -12.98
N ARG A 90 -9.16 30.21 -11.92
CA ARG A 90 -9.61 28.83 -12.08
C ARG A 90 -10.94 28.75 -12.82
N PHE A 91 -11.84 29.72 -12.65
CA PHE A 91 -13.11 29.83 -13.38
C PHE A 91 -12.94 29.87 -14.91
N LYS A 92 -11.78 30.32 -15.42
CA LYS A 92 -11.47 30.32 -16.87
C LYS A 92 -11.21 28.91 -17.42
N THR A 93 -11.00 27.91 -16.55
CA THR A 93 -10.82 26.50 -16.93
C THR A 93 -11.83 25.60 -16.19
N PRO A 94 -13.12 25.58 -16.58
CA PRO A 94 -14.14 24.78 -15.92
C PRO A 94 -13.87 23.27 -15.98
N ARG A 95 -14.24 22.52 -14.93
CA ARG A 95 -14.08 21.05 -14.89
C ARG A 95 -14.73 20.34 -16.08
N SER A 96 -15.85 20.84 -16.59
CA SER A 96 -16.57 20.30 -17.75
C SER A 96 -15.74 20.28 -19.04
N THR A 97 -14.65 21.05 -19.13
CA THR A 97 -13.76 21.07 -20.30
C THR A 97 -12.81 19.86 -20.38
N TYR A 98 -12.84 18.95 -19.40
CA TYR A 98 -12.02 17.74 -19.36
C TYR A 98 -12.89 16.48 -19.34
N PRO A 99 -12.42 15.34 -19.85
CA PRO A 99 -13.17 14.08 -19.81
C PRO A 99 -13.63 13.69 -18.41
N ASP A 100 -14.75 13.01 -18.30
CA ASP A 100 -15.26 12.52 -17.01
C ASP A 100 -14.36 11.46 -16.37
N GLY A 101 -14.60 11.24 -15.08
CA GLY A 101 -13.85 10.28 -14.27
C GLY A 101 -12.52 10.79 -13.73
N LYS A 102 -11.84 9.89 -13.00
CA LYS A 102 -10.69 10.20 -12.14
C LYS A 102 -9.48 10.74 -12.92
N ALA A 103 -9.22 10.19 -14.10
CA ALA A 103 -8.07 10.58 -14.92
C ALA A 103 -8.21 12.02 -15.47
N GLY A 104 -9.40 12.36 -15.97
CA GLY A 104 -9.69 13.72 -16.45
C GLY A 104 -9.64 14.74 -15.31
N TYR A 105 -10.17 14.40 -14.14
CA TYR A 105 -10.06 15.23 -12.93
C TYR A 105 -8.60 15.50 -12.53
N PHE A 106 -7.75 14.47 -12.50
CA PHE A 106 -6.33 14.67 -12.15
C PHE A 106 -5.54 15.45 -13.20
N LYS A 107 -5.88 15.28 -14.49
CA LYS A 107 -5.30 16.10 -15.55
C LYS A 107 -5.66 17.57 -15.36
N TRP A 108 -6.96 17.87 -15.23
CA TRP A 108 -7.48 19.21 -14.97
C TRP A 108 -6.80 19.87 -13.77
N ARG A 109 -6.74 19.16 -12.64
CA ARG A 109 -6.13 19.68 -11.41
C ARG A 109 -4.65 20.02 -11.56
N ARG A 110 -3.86 19.17 -12.23
CA ARG A 110 -2.43 19.44 -12.45
C ARG A 110 -2.21 20.64 -13.37
N GLU A 111 -3.02 20.78 -14.41
CA GLU A 111 -2.93 21.92 -15.32
C GLU A 111 -3.35 23.23 -14.63
N LEU A 112 -4.34 23.20 -13.74
CA LEU A 112 -4.68 24.35 -12.91
C LEU A 112 -3.51 24.83 -12.05
N TYR A 113 -2.79 23.92 -11.39
CA TYR A 113 -1.62 24.29 -10.58
C TYR A 113 -0.54 25.03 -11.37
N VAL A 114 -0.33 24.63 -12.63
CA VAL A 114 0.63 25.30 -13.53
C VAL A 114 0.10 26.67 -13.94
N LYS A 115 -1.14 26.74 -14.43
CA LYS A 115 -1.76 27.99 -14.90
C LYS A 115 -1.77 29.09 -13.82
N GLN A 116 -2.25 28.76 -12.62
CA GLN A 116 -2.35 29.74 -11.53
C GLN A 116 -0.95 30.21 -11.06
N ALA A 117 0.06 29.33 -11.09
CA ALA A 117 1.43 29.67 -10.73
C ALA A 117 2.12 30.55 -11.78
N ASP A 118 1.97 30.21 -13.06
CA ASP A 118 2.50 30.99 -14.17
C ASP A 118 1.90 32.41 -14.15
N LYS A 119 0.59 32.52 -13.95
CA LYS A 119 -0.09 33.82 -13.84
C LYS A 119 0.38 34.62 -12.63
N ALA A 120 0.53 33.97 -11.48
CA ALA A 120 1.05 34.62 -10.28
C ALA A 120 2.45 35.21 -10.53
N LYS A 121 3.35 34.45 -11.15
CA LYS A 121 4.71 34.89 -11.46
C LYS A 121 4.72 36.08 -12.42
N GLU A 122 3.90 36.05 -13.47
CA GLU A 122 3.73 37.17 -14.41
C GLU A 122 3.33 38.46 -13.67
N ILE A 123 2.31 38.39 -12.79
CA ILE A 123 1.82 39.56 -12.05
C ILE A 123 2.88 40.09 -11.08
N LEU A 124 3.59 39.21 -10.38
CA LEU A 124 4.65 39.58 -9.44
C LEU A 124 5.76 40.34 -10.15
N GLN A 125 6.26 39.80 -11.27
CA GLN A 125 7.32 40.43 -12.07
C GLN A 125 6.85 41.77 -12.66
N ALA A 126 5.63 41.83 -13.20
CA ALA A 126 5.05 43.07 -13.72
C ALA A 126 4.82 44.13 -12.63
N SER A 127 4.78 43.73 -11.36
CA SER A 127 4.62 44.63 -10.20
C SER A 127 5.96 45.06 -9.60
N GLY A 128 7.08 44.59 -10.16
CA GLY A 128 8.43 44.93 -9.72
C GLY A 128 8.96 44.04 -8.59
N VAL A 129 8.34 42.89 -8.32
CA VAL A 129 8.86 41.90 -7.36
C VAL A 129 10.11 41.22 -7.94
N PRO A 130 11.20 41.05 -7.16
CA PRO A 130 12.39 40.35 -7.63
C PRO A 130 12.09 38.96 -8.18
N THR A 131 12.81 38.55 -9.24
CA THR A 131 12.61 37.25 -9.90
C THR A 131 12.73 36.08 -8.93
N GLU A 132 13.69 36.12 -7.99
CA GLU A 132 13.86 35.07 -6.98
C GLU A 132 12.60 34.87 -6.12
N ASP A 133 11.98 35.96 -5.69
CA ASP A 133 10.76 35.92 -4.88
C ASP A 133 9.56 35.48 -5.73
N ALA A 134 9.49 35.93 -6.98
CA ALA A 134 8.46 35.48 -7.92
C ALA A 134 8.59 33.97 -8.22
N ASP A 135 9.82 33.43 -8.28
CA ASP A 135 10.09 32.00 -8.45
C ASP A 135 9.71 31.18 -7.22
N LYS A 136 9.90 31.71 -6.01
CA LYS A 136 9.41 31.08 -4.76
C LYS A 136 7.88 30.97 -4.78
N VAL A 137 7.18 32.07 -5.06
CA VAL A 137 5.71 32.06 -5.14
C VAL A 137 5.22 31.10 -6.23
N HIS A 138 5.86 31.10 -7.40
CA HIS A 138 5.56 30.15 -8.48
C HIS A 138 5.68 28.69 -7.99
N LYS A 139 6.79 28.36 -7.30
CA LYS A 139 7.03 27.04 -6.74
C LYS A 139 5.97 26.62 -5.73
N TRP A 140 5.61 27.50 -4.80
CA TRP A 140 4.63 27.18 -3.77
C TRP A 140 3.23 26.99 -4.35
N VAL A 141 2.83 27.87 -5.26
CA VAL A 141 1.50 27.88 -5.87
C VAL A 141 1.29 26.66 -6.78
N ARG A 142 2.34 26.19 -7.48
CA ARG A 142 2.29 24.97 -8.31
C ARG A 142 2.41 23.67 -7.51
N LYS A 143 2.56 23.74 -6.19
CA LYS A 143 2.81 22.59 -5.30
C LYS A 143 4.14 21.89 -5.57
N GLY A 144 5.19 22.63 -5.91
CA GLY A 144 6.53 22.08 -6.14
C GLY A 144 7.19 21.65 -4.82
N GLU A 145 7.84 20.48 -4.83
CA GLU A 145 8.55 19.93 -3.64
C GLU A 145 7.64 19.75 -2.41
N LEU A 146 6.34 19.46 -2.64
CA LEU A 146 5.41 19.10 -1.56
C LEU A 146 5.69 17.66 -1.09
N ASN A 147 6.72 17.50 -0.26
CA ASN A 147 7.13 16.25 0.34
C ASN A 147 6.81 16.26 1.84
N VAL A 148 5.54 16.02 2.17
CA VAL A 148 5.01 16.15 3.55
C VAL A 148 5.86 15.38 4.56
N GLY A 149 6.41 16.08 5.55
CA GLY A 149 7.19 15.51 6.64
C GLY A 149 8.59 15.02 6.27
N ARG A 150 9.09 15.33 5.06
CA ARG A 150 10.45 14.99 4.63
C ARG A 150 11.36 16.22 4.66
N ASP A 151 12.64 15.99 4.93
CA ASP A 151 13.66 17.05 5.00
C ASP A 151 13.90 17.76 3.65
N ASP A 152 13.54 17.12 2.54
CA ASP A 152 13.62 17.65 1.17
C ASP A 152 12.32 18.34 0.71
N GLY A 153 11.35 18.55 1.61
CA GLY A 153 10.12 19.27 1.32
C GLY A 153 10.27 20.78 1.44
N ASP A 154 9.64 21.55 0.54
CA ASP A 154 9.63 23.01 0.64
C ASP A 154 8.60 23.50 1.65
N ALA A 155 9.07 24.27 2.62
CA ALA A 155 8.27 24.74 3.74
C ALA A 155 7.14 25.71 3.33
N GLY A 156 7.38 26.57 2.33
CA GLY A 156 6.37 27.51 1.83
C GLY A 156 5.28 26.78 1.06
N THR A 157 5.66 25.78 0.25
CA THR A 157 4.70 24.87 -0.40
C THR A 157 3.85 24.14 0.64
N GLN A 158 4.47 23.60 1.69
CA GLN A 158 3.77 22.90 2.76
C GLN A 158 2.80 23.83 3.50
N LEU A 159 3.19 25.06 3.83
CA LEU A 159 2.32 26.03 4.50
C LEU A 159 1.08 26.36 3.65
N LEU A 160 1.23 26.52 2.33
CA LEU A 160 0.07 26.72 1.44
C LEU A 160 -0.81 25.47 1.30
N GLU A 161 -0.26 24.26 1.43
CA GLU A 161 -1.08 23.04 1.49
C GLU A 161 -1.85 22.94 2.80
N ASP A 162 -1.20 23.24 3.93
CA ASP A 162 -1.85 23.28 5.25
C ASP A 162 -3.01 24.28 5.24
N ALA A 163 -2.78 25.50 4.75
CA ALA A 163 -3.83 26.51 4.63
C ALA A 163 -4.99 26.05 3.72
N ALA A 164 -4.71 25.41 2.58
CA ALA A 164 -5.75 24.88 1.70
C ALA A 164 -6.59 23.78 2.36
N VAL A 165 -5.96 22.89 3.14
CA VAL A 165 -6.68 21.87 3.90
C VAL A 165 -7.57 22.51 4.97
N LEU A 166 -7.07 23.51 5.70
CA LEU A 166 -7.82 24.19 6.75
C LEU A 166 -9.01 24.99 6.19
N VAL A 167 -8.83 25.66 5.06
CA VAL A 167 -9.95 26.32 4.35
C VAL A 167 -11.00 25.31 3.92
N PHE A 168 -10.61 24.16 3.35
CA PHE A 168 -11.55 23.11 2.99
C PHE A 168 -12.34 22.62 4.20
N LEU A 169 -11.65 22.29 5.30
CA LEU A 169 -12.27 21.78 6.52
C LEU A 169 -13.19 22.80 7.22
N GLU A 170 -12.84 24.09 7.18
CA GLU A 170 -13.62 25.14 7.84
C GLU A 170 -14.81 25.62 6.99
N LYS A 171 -14.63 25.76 5.66
CA LYS A 171 -15.58 26.48 4.79
C LYS A 171 -16.30 25.60 3.79
N GLU A 172 -15.64 24.58 3.25
CA GLU A 172 -16.17 23.84 2.10
C GLU A 172 -16.76 22.48 2.49
N VAL A 173 -16.29 21.89 3.58
CA VAL A 173 -16.55 20.48 3.87
C VAL A 173 -18.03 20.17 4.15
N ALA A 174 -18.77 21.08 4.78
CA ALA A 174 -20.19 20.91 5.05
C ALA A 174 -21.02 20.92 3.74
N ALA A 175 -20.72 21.85 2.83
CA ALA A 175 -21.37 21.91 1.52
C ALA A 175 -20.96 20.74 0.63
N PHE A 176 -19.70 20.29 0.73
CA PHE A 176 -19.21 19.10 0.07
C PHE A 176 -19.92 17.83 0.59
N ALA A 177 -20.18 17.74 1.90
CA ALA A 177 -20.91 16.65 2.51
C ALA A 177 -22.37 16.58 2.03
N LYS A 178 -23.06 17.73 1.99
CA LYS A 178 -24.42 17.81 1.46
C LYS A 178 -24.55 17.41 -0.02
N LYS A 179 -23.50 17.61 -0.82
CA LYS A 179 -23.47 17.18 -2.23
C LYS A 179 -23.21 15.69 -2.40
N HIS A 180 -22.76 15.02 -1.35
CA HIS A 180 -22.34 13.63 -1.33
C HIS A 180 -22.98 12.87 -0.17
N GLU A 181 -24.29 13.09 0.05
CA GLU A 181 -25.07 12.39 1.08
C GLU A 181 -25.10 10.87 0.84
N GLU A 182 -24.83 10.42 -0.39
CA GLU A 182 -24.71 9.00 -0.75
C GLU A 182 -23.43 8.31 -0.25
N TYR A 183 -22.46 9.06 0.28
CA TYR A 183 -21.20 8.48 0.76
C TYR A 183 -21.37 7.83 2.13
N SER A 184 -20.90 6.58 2.25
CA SER A 184 -20.86 5.87 3.53
C SER A 184 -19.89 6.53 4.53
N GLU A 185 -20.04 6.22 5.82
CA GLU A 185 -19.15 6.70 6.88
C GLU A 185 -17.68 6.37 6.57
N GLU A 186 -17.41 5.13 6.10
CA GLU A 186 -16.05 4.68 5.76
C GLU A 186 -15.47 5.48 4.59
N LYS A 187 -16.33 5.86 3.63
CA LYS A 187 -15.92 6.67 2.49
C LYS A 187 -15.54 8.08 2.93
N TRP A 188 -16.31 8.67 3.85
CA TRP A 188 -16.01 9.96 4.46
C TRP A 188 -14.70 9.94 5.25
N VAL A 189 -14.51 8.92 6.09
CA VAL A 189 -13.28 8.73 6.86
C VAL A 189 -12.07 8.58 5.92
N ASP A 190 -12.18 7.82 4.83
CA ASP A 190 -11.10 7.71 3.82
C ASP A 190 -10.78 9.05 3.14
N ILE A 191 -11.78 9.86 2.82
CA ILE A 191 -11.59 11.19 2.23
C ILE A 191 -10.88 12.11 3.23
N LEU A 192 -11.38 12.21 4.46
CA LEU A 192 -10.81 13.07 5.50
C LEU A 192 -9.39 12.65 5.85
N ARG A 193 -9.14 11.34 5.95
CA ARG A 193 -7.80 10.79 6.20
C ARG A 193 -6.83 11.19 5.08
N LYS A 194 -7.25 11.08 3.82
CA LYS A 194 -6.43 11.51 2.67
C LYS A 194 -6.20 13.02 2.64
N THR A 195 -7.13 13.80 3.17
CA THR A 195 -7.01 15.25 3.29
C THR A 195 -6.02 15.63 4.39
N LEU A 196 -6.17 15.07 5.60
CA LEU A 196 -5.30 15.35 6.75
C LEU A 196 -3.88 14.79 6.58
N ARG A 197 -3.68 13.71 5.83
CA ARG A 197 -2.33 13.19 5.50
C ARG A 197 -1.45 14.18 4.73
N LYS A 198 -2.03 15.24 4.17
CA LYS A 198 -1.28 16.26 3.42
C LYS A 198 -0.71 17.35 4.33
N THR A 199 -1.16 17.42 5.58
CA THR A 199 -0.80 18.53 6.47
C THR A 199 0.51 18.26 7.21
N SER A 200 1.25 19.33 7.51
CA SER A 200 2.34 19.28 8.48
C SER A 200 1.83 19.00 9.90
N LYS A 201 2.75 18.85 10.87
CA LYS A 201 2.38 18.75 12.30
C LYS A 201 1.62 19.97 12.80
N ILE A 202 2.02 21.18 12.36
CA ILE A 202 1.37 22.45 12.73
C ILE A 202 -0.01 22.53 12.07
N GLY A 203 -0.11 22.18 10.78
CA GLY A 203 -1.40 22.14 10.08
C GLY A 203 -2.38 21.14 10.69
N ALA A 204 -1.91 19.96 11.06
CA ALA A 204 -2.72 18.94 11.74
C ALA A 204 -3.20 19.43 13.13
N ALA A 205 -2.33 20.07 13.91
CA ALA A 205 -2.68 20.64 15.20
C ALA A 205 -3.74 21.76 15.06
N ALA A 206 -3.61 22.61 14.04
CA ALA A 206 -4.59 23.65 13.74
C ALA A 206 -5.95 23.05 13.31
N ALA A 207 -5.95 21.98 12.51
CA ALA A 207 -7.18 21.30 12.08
C ALA A 207 -7.96 20.75 13.28
N MET A 208 -7.27 20.28 14.32
CA MET A 208 -7.88 19.78 15.55
C MET A 208 -8.59 20.84 16.39
N GLN A 209 -8.30 22.12 16.16
CA GLN A 209 -8.91 23.23 16.88
C GLN A 209 -10.08 23.85 16.12
N LEU A 210 -10.40 23.35 14.92
CA LEU A 210 -11.52 23.89 14.13
C LEU A 210 -12.87 23.61 14.82
N PRO A 211 -13.77 24.61 14.88
CA PRO A 211 -15.15 24.38 15.29
C PRO A 211 -15.84 23.54 14.21
N MET A 212 -16.37 22.38 14.60
CA MET A 212 -17.04 21.44 13.70
C MET A 212 -18.32 20.91 14.33
N ALA A 213 -19.30 20.57 13.49
CA ALA A 213 -20.49 19.85 13.94
C ALA A 213 -20.09 18.51 14.59
N PRO A 214 -20.78 18.03 15.65
CA PRO A 214 -20.38 16.84 16.39
C PRO A 214 -20.18 15.60 15.51
N ASP A 215 -21.08 15.37 14.55
CA ASP A 215 -20.98 14.24 13.62
C ASP A 215 -19.74 14.35 12.73
N PHE A 216 -19.39 15.56 12.31
CA PHE A 216 -18.21 15.79 11.49
C PHE A 216 -16.92 15.67 12.30
N ARG A 217 -16.96 16.10 13.57
CA ARG A 217 -15.85 15.92 14.51
C ARG A 217 -15.55 14.43 14.73
N LYS A 218 -16.59 13.59 14.91
CA LYS A 218 -16.46 12.13 14.97
C LYS A 218 -15.71 11.58 13.75
N LEU A 219 -16.08 11.99 12.53
CA LEU A 219 -15.42 11.53 11.30
C LEU A 219 -13.94 11.96 11.22
N VAL A 220 -13.63 13.19 11.64
CA VAL A 220 -12.26 13.69 11.70
C VAL A 220 -11.45 12.91 12.72
N ASP A 221 -11.98 12.68 13.93
CA ASP A 221 -11.32 11.89 14.97
C ASP A 221 -11.04 10.47 14.46
N LEU A 222 -12.04 9.80 13.84
CA LEU A 222 -11.86 8.49 13.18
C LEU A 222 -10.81 8.52 12.05
N SER A 223 -10.67 9.64 11.35
CA SER A 223 -9.69 9.76 10.26
C SER A 223 -8.24 9.95 10.75
N LEU A 224 -8.07 10.46 11.97
CA LEU A 224 -6.78 10.75 12.62
C LEU A 224 -6.23 9.58 13.43
N VAL A 225 -7.14 8.80 14.00
CA VAL A 225 -6.87 7.45 14.45
C VAL A 225 -6.17 6.75 13.27
N LYS A 226 -4.92 6.31 13.46
CA LYS A 226 -4.11 5.70 12.39
C LYS A 226 -4.97 4.61 11.74
N ALA A 227 -4.74 4.31 10.46
CA ALA A 227 -5.49 3.24 9.77
C ALA A 227 -5.30 1.84 10.40
N GLU A 228 -4.55 1.76 11.50
CA GLU A 228 -4.30 0.65 12.41
C GLU A 228 -5.29 0.70 13.60
N ASP A 229 -5.60 1.87 14.14
CA ASP A 229 -6.42 2.04 15.35
C ASP A 229 -7.94 2.17 15.06
N THR A 230 -8.39 2.52 13.84
CA THR A 230 -9.83 2.83 13.60
C THR A 230 -10.72 1.64 13.27
N LYS A 231 -10.15 0.44 13.22
CA LYS A 231 -10.94 -0.80 13.25
C LYS A 231 -10.99 -1.41 14.65
N GLU A 232 -10.45 -0.73 15.65
CA GLU A 232 -10.36 -1.21 17.04
C GLU A 232 -11.27 -0.42 17.98
N CYS A 233 -12.54 -0.21 17.63
CA CYS A 233 -13.55 0.29 18.57
C CYS A 233 -14.96 -0.20 18.14
N GLU A 234 -15.07 -1.44 17.69
CA GLU A 234 -16.30 -2.20 17.94
C GLU A 234 -15.98 -3.15 19.09
N GLU A 235 -16.85 -3.19 20.09
CA GLU A 235 -16.82 -4.20 21.14
C GLU A 235 -16.52 -5.57 20.52
N VAL A 236 -15.35 -6.15 20.85
CA VAL A 236 -15.09 -7.56 20.57
C VAL A 236 -15.87 -8.38 21.60
N VAL A 237 -17.19 -8.33 21.49
CA VAL A 237 -18.05 -9.42 21.95
C VAL A 237 -17.76 -10.55 20.98
N LEU A 238 -16.95 -11.52 21.45
CA LEU A 238 -16.83 -12.89 20.94
C LEU A 238 -17.27 -13.05 19.47
N ALA A 239 -16.48 -12.53 18.52
CA ALA A 239 -16.75 -12.80 17.12
C ALA A 239 -16.59 -14.31 16.89
N PRO A 240 -17.65 -15.03 16.43
CA PRO A 240 -17.54 -16.44 16.12
C PRO A 240 -16.45 -16.63 15.05
N ARG A 241 -15.76 -17.78 15.09
CA ARG A 241 -14.72 -18.19 14.12
C ARG A 241 -15.07 -17.66 12.72
N GLN A 242 -14.32 -16.69 12.21
CA GLN A 242 -14.56 -16.14 10.87
C GLN A 242 -14.65 -17.29 9.87
N ASN A 243 -15.75 -17.34 9.11
CA ASN A 243 -15.87 -18.30 8.01
C ASN A 243 -14.68 -18.09 7.08
N SER A 244 -13.79 -19.09 7.01
CA SER A 244 -12.66 -19.08 6.11
C SER A 244 -13.17 -18.88 4.68
N ARG A 245 -12.52 -18.02 3.91
CA ARG A 245 -12.91 -17.83 2.51
C ARG A 245 -12.93 -19.18 1.76
N PRO A 246 -13.80 -19.35 0.75
CA PRO A 246 -13.69 -20.50 -0.14
C PRO A 246 -12.33 -20.50 -0.86
N LYS A 247 -11.77 -21.70 -1.01
CA LYS A 247 -10.45 -21.97 -1.61
C LYS A 247 -10.57 -22.70 -2.94
N THR A 248 -11.71 -23.34 -3.19
CA THR A 248 -12.00 -24.05 -4.43
C THR A 248 -13.28 -23.51 -5.07
N LEU A 249 -13.47 -23.78 -6.36
CA LEU A 249 -14.70 -23.44 -7.07
C LEU A 249 -15.92 -24.08 -6.41
N GLN A 250 -15.79 -25.34 -5.98
CA GLN A 250 -16.85 -26.07 -5.29
C GLN A 250 -17.22 -25.39 -3.97
N GLU A 251 -16.25 -25.06 -3.11
CA GLU A 251 -16.51 -24.35 -1.86
C GLU A 251 -17.19 -23.00 -2.10
N ALA A 252 -16.79 -22.27 -3.15
CA ALA A 252 -17.40 -21.00 -3.50
C ALA A 252 -18.85 -21.15 -3.95
N GLN A 253 -19.16 -22.20 -4.73
CA GLN A 253 -20.52 -22.52 -5.16
C GLN A 253 -21.41 -22.94 -3.99
N GLU A 254 -20.91 -23.81 -3.10
CA GLU A 254 -21.60 -24.20 -1.86
C GLU A 254 -21.88 -22.99 -0.96
N HIS A 255 -20.92 -22.07 -0.85
CA HIS A 255 -21.09 -20.85 -0.09
C HIS A 255 -22.21 -19.96 -0.65
N LEU A 256 -22.24 -19.77 -1.97
CA LEU A 256 -23.28 -18.99 -2.65
C LEU A 256 -24.66 -19.66 -2.55
N ALA A 257 -24.72 -20.99 -2.60
CA ALA A 257 -25.97 -21.75 -2.46
C ALA A 257 -26.59 -21.65 -1.05
N ASN A 258 -25.77 -21.46 -0.02
CA ASN A 258 -26.19 -21.39 1.39
C ASN A 258 -26.70 -19.99 1.83
N GLY A 259 -26.95 -19.06 0.90
CA GLY A 259 -27.77 -17.86 1.18
C GLY A 259 -27.04 -16.62 1.71
N SER A 260 -25.71 -16.52 1.57
CA SER A 260 -24.97 -15.28 1.85
C SER A 260 -25.16 -14.25 0.72
N SER A 261 -26.39 -13.76 0.52
CA SER A 261 -26.78 -12.79 -0.52
C SER A 261 -26.79 -11.34 -0.01
N GLY A 262 -25.80 -10.96 0.80
CA GLY A 262 -25.56 -9.57 1.22
C GLY A 262 -24.69 -8.82 0.22
N THR A 263 -24.86 -7.49 0.15
CA THR A 263 -24.24 -6.57 -0.83
C THR A 263 -22.70 -6.48 -0.80
N ASP A 264 -22.02 -7.18 0.10
CA ASP A 264 -20.58 -7.40 0.09
C ASP A 264 -20.28 -8.86 -0.26
N ALA A 265 -20.06 -9.14 -1.54
CA ALA A 265 -19.61 -10.46 -2.00
C ALA A 265 -18.35 -10.87 -1.22
N ILE A 266 -18.44 -11.99 -0.51
CA ILE A 266 -17.33 -12.55 0.26
C ILE A 266 -16.14 -12.81 -0.67
N PHE A 267 -14.96 -12.39 -0.24
CA PHE A 267 -13.75 -12.56 -1.05
C PHE A 267 -13.53 -14.05 -1.39
N GLY A 268 -13.40 -14.38 -2.68
CA GLY A 268 -13.34 -15.76 -3.16
C GLY A 268 -14.62 -16.26 -3.82
N THR A 269 -15.73 -15.52 -3.78
CA THR A 269 -17.01 -15.96 -4.38
C THR A 269 -17.37 -15.24 -5.69
N ARG A 270 -16.48 -14.41 -6.26
CA ARG A 270 -16.76 -13.76 -7.56
C ARG A 270 -16.47 -14.73 -8.69
N LEU A 271 -17.45 -15.55 -9.04
CA LEU A 271 -17.32 -16.60 -10.06
C LEU A 271 -17.76 -16.09 -11.43
N LEU A 272 -16.92 -16.29 -12.45
CA LEU A 272 -17.28 -16.04 -13.85
C LEU A 272 -17.69 -17.37 -14.48
N GLN A 273 -18.92 -17.45 -14.98
CA GLN A 273 -19.46 -18.65 -15.61
C GLN A 273 -19.18 -18.65 -17.12
N GLN A 274 -19.02 -19.83 -17.72
CA GLN A 274 -18.78 -19.96 -19.17
C GLN A 274 -19.92 -19.39 -20.02
N GLN A 275 -21.14 -19.36 -19.47
CA GLN A 275 -22.34 -18.83 -20.11
C GLN A 275 -22.53 -17.31 -19.93
N ASP A 276 -21.67 -16.66 -19.14
CA ASP A 276 -21.73 -15.22 -18.95
C ASP A 276 -21.31 -14.49 -20.24
N SER A 277 -21.97 -13.37 -20.53
CA SER A 277 -21.63 -12.57 -21.71
C SER A 277 -20.19 -12.04 -21.64
N ASP A 278 -19.56 -11.79 -22.79
CA ASP A 278 -18.23 -11.16 -22.85
C ASP A 278 -18.15 -9.80 -22.11
N ASN A 279 -19.30 -9.14 -21.90
CA ASN A 279 -19.39 -7.90 -21.14
C ASN A 279 -19.31 -8.13 -19.62
N ALA A 280 -19.78 -9.28 -19.12
CA ALA A 280 -19.80 -9.60 -17.69
C ALA A 280 -18.39 -9.55 -17.08
N VAL A 281 -17.38 -9.97 -17.84
CA VAL A 281 -15.95 -9.91 -17.45
C VAL A 281 -15.55 -8.54 -16.86
N TRP A 282 -16.17 -7.45 -17.31
CA TRP A 282 -15.82 -6.08 -16.92
C TRP A 282 -16.59 -5.56 -15.70
N GLU A 283 -17.54 -6.31 -15.13
CA GLU A 283 -18.35 -5.89 -13.98
C GLU A 283 -17.53 -5.80 -12.70
N HIS A 284 -16.60 -6.73 -12.51
CA HIS A 284 -15.66 -6.75 -11.38
C HIS A 284 -14.24 -6.40 -11.80
N ASN A 285 -13.36 -6.09 -10.84
CA ASN A 285 -11.93 -5.85 -11.12
C ASN A 285 -11.12 -7.15 -11.12
N ALA A 286 -11.68 -8.18 -10.51
CA ALA A 286 -11.10 -9.51 -10.39
C ALA A 286 -12.22 -10.54 -10.30
N TRP A 287 -11.95 -11.71 -10.87
CA TRP A 287 -12.76 -12.92 -10.78
C TRP A 287 -11.93 -14.03 -10.13
N ASP A 288 -12.57 -14.81 -9.28
CA ASP A 288 -11.99 -15.88 -8.46
C ASP A 288 -12.21 -17.24 -9.14
N HIS A 289 -11.28 -18.18 -8.97
CA HIS A 289 -11.34 -19.55 -9.52
C HIS A 289 -11.49 -19.65 -11.05
N VAL A 290 -11.01 -18.66 -11.79
CA VAL A 290 -11.14 -18.63 -13.25
C VAL A 290 -10.19 -19.61 -13.92
N GLU A 291 -10.75 -20.48 -14.76
CA GLU A 291 -9.98 -21.27 -15.71
C GLU A 291 -9.64 -20.42 -16.95
N PRO A 292 -8.36 -20.40 -17.38
CA PRO A 292 -7.99 -19.76 -18.64
C PRO A 292 -8.70 -20.45 -19.83
N PRO A 293 -8.91 -19.72 -20.94
CA PRO A 293 -9.52 -20.28 -22.14
C PRO A 293 -8.64 -21.38 -22.75
N GLY A 294 -9.24 -22.29 -23.53
CA GLY A 294 -8.56 -23.49 -24.03
C GLY A 294 -7.31 -23.22 -24.89
N ASP A 295 -7.25 -22.07 -25.57
CA ASP A 295 -6.11 -21.61 -26.37
C ASP A 295 -4.97 -20.99 -25.54
N PHE A 296 -5.22 -20.63 -24.27
CA PHE A 296 -4.23 -20.02 -23.39
C PHE A 296 -2.97 -20.87 -23.24
N LEU A 297 -3.11 -22.20 -23.21
CA LEU A 297 -1.97 -23.10 -23.10
C LEU A 297 -1.05 -23.04 -24.32
N ASN A 298 -1.60 -22.80 -25.52
CA ASN A 298 -0.79 -22.61 -26.73
C ASN A 298 0.02 -21.31 -26.61
N GLU A 299 -0.61 -20.21 -26.18
CA GLU A 299 0.11 -18.94 -25.93
C GLU A 299 1.21 -19.10 -24.88
N VAL A 300 0.94 -19.85 -23.81
CA VAL A 300 1.92 -20.16 -22.77
C VAL A 300 3.12 -20.88 -23.36
N GLN A 301 2.90 -21.95 -24.13
CA GLN A 301 3.96 -22.72 -24.76
C GLN A 301 4.82 -21.87 -25.69
N GLU A 302 4.20 -21.02 -26.52
CA GLU A 302 4.90 -20.11 -27.41
C GLU A 302 5.79 -19.12 -26.65
N ARG A 303 5.28 -18.53 -25.56
CA ARG A 303 6.02 -17.58 -24.72
C ARG A 303 7.19 -18.25 -24.01
N LEU A 304 6.99 -19.42 -23.43
CA LEU A 304 8.05 -20.16 -22.75
C LEU A 304 9.13 -20.60 -23.74
N ALA A 305 8.76 -21.06 -24.93
CA ALA A 305 9.71 -21.39 -25.98
C ALA A 305 10.52 -20.16 -26.45
N ALA A 306 9.90 -18.99 -26.53
CA ALA A 306 10.60 -17.74 -26.83
C ALA A 306 11.59 -17.36 -25.71
N GLN A 307 11.21 -17.50 -24.45
CA GLN A 307 12.08 -17.24 -23.30
C GLN A 307 13.28 -18.19 -23.25
N GLU A 308 13.09 -19.48 -23.57
CA GLU A 308 14.19 -20.45 -23.63
C GLU A 308 15.18 -20.12 -24.76
N ARG A 309 14.70 -19.65 -25.92
CA ARG A 309 15.57 -19.17 -27.00
C ARG A 309 16.41 -17.94 -26.61
N ALA A 310 15.89 -17.11 -25.70
CA ALA A 310 16.52 -15.89 -25.21
C ALA A 310 16.96 -16.01 -23.73
N LYS A 311 17.43 -17.20 -23.34
CA LYS A 311 17.89 -17.50 -21.98
C LYS A 311 19.13 -16.70 -21.60
N VAL A 312 19.27 -16.38 -20.31
CA VAL A 312 20.46 -15.72 -19.77
C VAL A 312 21.70 -16.58 -20.05
N PRO A 313 22.78 -16.02 -20.64
CA PRO A 313 24.02 -16.75 -20.81
C PRO A 313 24.60 -17.25 -19.48
N LYS A 314 25.19 -18.45 -19.47
CA LYS A 314 25.68 -19.09 -18.23
C LYS A 314 26.57 -18.19 -17.37
N ALA A 315 27.55 -17.51 -18.00
CA ALA A 315 28.46 -16.61 -17.28
C ALA A 315 27.73 -15.46 -16.57
N GLN A 316 26.65 -14.94 -17.17
CA GLN A 316 25.82 -13.90 -16.56
C GLN A 316 24.92 -14.47 -15.46
N ALA A 317 24.41 -15.70 -15.63
CA ALA A 317 23.59 -16.37 -14.63
C ALA A 317 24.35 -16.56 -13.30
N GLU A 318 25.63 -16.95 -13.35
CA GLU A 318 26.49 -17.10 -12.16
C GLU A 318 26.61 -15.82 -11.32
N MET A 319 26.49 -14.64 -11.95
CA MET A 319 26.52 -13.37 -11.22
C MET A 319 25.31 -13.21 -10.29
N TYR A 320 24.15 -13.74 -10.67
CA TYR A 320 22.93 -13.73 -9.85
C TYR A 320 22.92 -14.83 -8.76
N HIS A 321 23.85 -15.78 -8.85
CA HIS A 321 23.98 -16.86 -7.86
C HIS A 321 25.03 -16.56 -6.78
N ARG A 322 26.05 -15.76 -7.10
CA ARG A 322 27.18 -15.51 -6.22
C ARG A 322 26.82 -14.76 -4.93
N ASP A 323 26.00 -13.71 -5.04
CA ASP A 323 25.59 -12.89 -3.89
C ASP A 323 24.13 -12.45 -4.07
N PRO A 324 23.16 -13.37 -3.88
CA PRO A 324 21.76 -13.06 -4.08
C PRO A 324 21.21 -12.08 -3.04
N ALA A 325 21.80 -12.04 -1.82
CA ALA A 325 21.39 -11.14 -0.75
C ALA A 325 21.64 -9.66 -1.11
N SER A 326 22.73 -9.35 -1.82
CA SER A 326 23.03 -7.96 -2.25
C SER A 326 21.91 -7.29 -3.06
N PHE A 327 21.18 -8.06 -3.88
CA PHE A 327 20.05 -7.55 -4.65
C PHE A 327 18.88 -7.16 -3.76
N TRP A 328 18.59 -7.96 -2.72
CA TRP A 328 17.54 -7.62 -1.75
C TRP A 328 17.95 -6.49 -0.81
N ASN A 329 19.22 -6.42 -0.41
CA ASN A 329 19.73 -5.27 0.34
C ASN A 329 19.53 -3.98 -0.46
N SER A 330 19.92 -3.98 -1.74
CA SER A 330 19.73 -2.84 -2.64
C SER A 330 18.25 -2.50 -2.81
N PHE A 331 17.39 -3.51 -2.95
CA PHE A 331 15.94 -3.34 -3.05
C PHE A 331 15.36 -2.67 -1.79
N TYR A 332 15.65 -3.19 -0.59
CA TYR A 332 15.09 -2.64 0.65
C TYR A 332 15.70 -1.31 1.05
N ALA A 333 16.97 -1.06 0.75
CA ALA A 333 17.58 0.26 0.92
C ALA A 333 16.87 1.33 0.10
N ALA A 334 16.47 0.99 -1.14
CA ALA A 334 15.78 1.93 -2.03
C ALA A 334 14.29 2.15 -1.67
N HIS A 335 13.62 1.14 -1.11
CA HIS A 335 12.15 1.17 -0.96
C HIS A 335 11.63 1.24 0.48
N GLN A 336 12.38 0.74 1.45
CA GLN A 336 11.97 0.65 2.87
C GLN A 336 10.57 0.00 3.01
N GLN A 337 9.70 0.52 3.88
CA GLN A 337 8.32 0.03 4.05
C GLN A 337 7.31 0.46 2.96
N ASN A 338 7.74 1.09 1.87
CA ASN A 338 6.81 1.76 0.94
C ASN A 338 6.40 0.91 -0.28
N PHE A 339 7.04 -0.24 -0.51
CA PHE A 339 6.80 -1.04 -1.72
C PHE A 339 5.68 -2.06 -1.55
N PHE A 340 5.81 -2.93 -0.54
CA PHE A 340 4.79 -3.91 -0.22
C PHE A 340 3.72 -3.29 0.68
N LYS A 341 2.56 -3.93 0.73
CA LYS A 341 1.47 -3.52 1.60
C LYS A 341 1.31 -4.56 2.69
N ASN A 342 0.96 -4.10 3.89
CA ASN A 342 0.55 -4.97 4.99
C ASN A 342 -0.42 -6.05 4.50
N ARG A 343 -0.09 -7.31 4.78
CA ARG A 343 -0.83 -8.49 4.34
C ARG A 343 -2.07 -8.71 5.20
N LYS A 344 -2.96 -7.72 5.28
CA LYS A 344 -4.20 -7.74 6.07
C LYS A 344 -5.12 -8.93 5.75
N TRP A 345 -4.96 -9.53 4.57
CA TRP A 345 -5.69 -10.72 4.13
C TRP A 345 -5.21 -12.03 4.79
N LEU A 346 -4.01 -12.06 5.39
CA LEU A 346 -3.35 -13.30 5.79
C LEU A 346 -4.15 -14.08 6.86
N LYS A 347 -4.77 -13.39 7.82
CA LYS A 347 -5.63 -14.02 8.85
C LYS A 347 -6.89 -14.66 8.27
N SER A 348 -7.42 -14.12 7.18
CA SER A 348 -8.54 -14.71 6.44
C SER A 348 -8.11 -15.92 5.58
N GLU A 349 -6.82 -16.01 5.23
CA GLU A 349 -6.28 -17.16 4.52
C GLU A 349 -5.88 -18.30 5.45
N PHE A 350 -5.27 -17.95 6.58
CA PHE A 350 -4.66 -18.85 7.55
C PHE A 350 -5.23 -18.54 8.94
N SER A 351 -6.33 -19.21 9.28
CA SER A 351 -7.01 -19.08 10.57
C SER A 351 -6.10 -19.46 11.76
N GLU A 352 -5.09 -20.30 11.53
CA GLU A 352 -4.08 -20.67 12.52
C GLU A 352 -3.38 -19.46 13.13
N LEU A 353 -3.25 -18.36 12.36
CA LEU A 353 -2.67 -17.12 12.86
C LEU A 353 -3.63 -16.42 13.83
N ALA A 354 -4.95 -16.47 13.60
CA ALA A 354 -5.89 -15.93 14.58
C ALA A 354 -5.85 -16.74 15.89
N ASP A 355 -5.72 -18.07 15.79
CA ASP A 355 -5.68 -18.96 16.95
C ASP A 355 -4.48 -18.67 17.87
N VAL A 356 -3.29 -18.43 17.31
CA VAL A 356 -2.07 -18.18 18.11
C VAL A 356 -2.00 -16.77 18.71
N LEU A 357 -2.72 -15.81 18.14
CA LEU A 357 -2.80 -14.43 18.62
C LEU A 357 -3.88 -14.24 19.71
N HIS A 358 -4.75 -15.23 19.92
CA HIS A 358 -5.83 -15.15 20.89
C HIS A 358 -5.30 -15.11 22.33
N ILE A 359 -5.94 -14.32 23.21
CA ILE A 359 -5.49 -14.09 24.58
C ILE A 359 -5.29 -15.39 25.40
N ASP A 360 -6.13 -16.38 25.17
CA ASP A 360 -6.10 -17.68 25.85
C ASP A 360 -5.29 -18.77 25.12
N ALA A 361 -4.54 -18.42 24.07
CA ALA A 361 -3.79 -19.41 23.27
C ALA A 361 -2.62 -20.07 24.04
N GLY A 362 -2.24 -19.51 25.19
CA GLY A 362 -1.07 -19.91 25.95
C GLY A 362 0.25 -19.59 25.23
N PRO A 363 1.39 -20.13 25.69
CA PRO A 363 2.67 -19.92 25.03
C PRO A 363 2.66 -20.43 23.59
N LYS A 364 2.97 -19.54 22.64
CA LYS A 364 3.02 -19.86 21.21
C LYS A 364 4.27 -19.27 20.57
N THR A 365 4.91 -20.04 19.70
CA THR A 365 6.05 -19.59 18.91
C THR A 365 5.69 -19.56 17.43
N VAL A 366 5.81 -18.39 16.80
CA VAL A 366 5.58 -18.18 15.37
C VAL A 366 6.84 -17.65 14.72
N VAL A 367 7.24 -18.23 13.60
CA VAL A 367 8.39 -17.77 12.81
C VAL A 367 7.91 -17.34 11.42
N GLU A 368 8.08 -16.06 11.07
CA GLU A 368 8.02 -15.62 9.67
C GLU A 368 9.41 -15.72 9.04
N ILE A 369 9.50 -16.46 7.95
CA ILE A 369 10.69 -16.53 7.10
C ILE A 369 10.47 -15.58 5.93
N GLY A 370 11.49 -14.82 5.56
CA GLY A 370 11.41 -13.74 4.57
C GLY A 370 10.53 -12.59 5.05
N CYS A 371 10.79 -12.09 6.27
CA CYS A 371 9.95 -11.07 6.88
C CYS A 371 9.95 -9.73 6.12
N GLY A 372 10.93 -9.48 5.25
CA GLY A 372 11.03 -8.26 4.46
C GLY A 372 10.98 -7.01 5.34
N ALA A 373 10.19 -6.02 4.93
CA ALA A 373 9.94 -4.80 5.71
C ALA A 373 8.88 -5.00 6.83
N GLY A 374 8.46 -6.23 7.13
CA GLY A 374 7.54 -6.55 8.21
C GLY A 374 6.06 -6.50 7.85
N ASP A 375 5.70 -6.58 6.57
CA ASP A 375 4.31 -6.50 6.08
C ASP A 375 3.39 -7.62 6.60
N THR A 376 3.94 -8.69 7.16
CA THR A 376 3.20 -9.71 7.92
C THR A 376 3.51 -9.61 9.40
N LEU A 377 4.81 -9.59 9.76
CA LEU A 377 5.29 -9.56 11.13
C LEU A 377 4.66 -8.46 11.97
N LEU A 378 4.70 -7.21 11.47
CA LEU A 378 4.25 -6.04 12.21
C LEU A 378 2.73 -6.04 12.40
N PRO A 379 1.89 -6.35 11.39
CA PRO A 379 0.46 -6.56 11.60
C PRO A 379 0.14 -7.68 12.61
N LEU A 380 0.86 -8.80 12.59
CA LEU A 380 0.63 -9.88 13.57
C LEU A 380 0.98 -9.42 14.99
N LEU A 381 2.08 -8.67 15.15
CA LEU A 381 2.50 -8.13 16.43
C LEU A 381 1.55 -7.04 16.95
N HIS A 382 1.07 -6.18 16.05
CA HIS A 382 0.09 -5.14 16.35
C HIS A 382 -1.23 -5.74 16.84
N ASP A 383 -1.76 -6.70 16.08
CA ASP A 383 -3.06 -7.32 16.34
C ASP A 383 -3.03 -8.37 17.48
N ASN A 384 -1.85 -8.61 18.07
CA ASN A 384 -1.65 -9.64 19.08
C ASN A 384 -2.41 -9.33 20.38
N GLN A 385 -3.11 -10.34 20.90
CA GLN A 385 -3.73 -10.33 22.22
C GLN A 385 -3.12 -11.37 23.17
N ASN A 386 -2.25 -12.25 22.66
CA ASN A 386 -1.61 -13.32 23.42
C ASN A 386 -0.33 -12.82 24.10
N PRO A 387 -0.30 -12.67 25.44
CA PRO A 387 0.91 -12.26 26.15
C PRO A 387 2.03 -13.32 26.10
N GLY A 388 1.69 -14.59 25.82
CA GLY A 388 2.62 -15.71 25.67
C GLY A 388 3.20 -15.88 24.26
N LEU A 389 2.89 -14.98 23.32
CA LEU A 389 3.40 -15.07 21.95
C LEU A 389 4.89 -14.73 21.88
N SER A 390 5.65 -15.62 21.24
CA SER A 390 7.01 -15.38 20.75
C SER A 390 7.00 -15.34 19.23
N LEU A 391 7.13 -14.14 18.67
CA LEU A 391 7.15 -13.93 17.23
C LEU A 391 8.60 -13.71 16.77
N TYR A 392 9.01 -14.41 15.72
CA TYR A 392 10.32 -14.26 15.11
C TYR A 392 10.18 -13.89 13.64
N GLY A 393 10.96 -12.94 13.18
CA GLY A 393 11.04 -12.55 11.76
C GLY A 393 12.47 -12.69 11.26
N PHE A 394 12.68 -13.54 10.25
CA PHE A 394 14.00 -13.72 9.66
C PHE A 394 13.99 -13.31 8.20
N ASP A 395 15.02 -12.58 7.80
CA ASP A 395 15.29 -12.27 6.39
C ASP A 395 16.80 -12.30 6.18
N TYR A 396 17.26 -12.81 5.05
CA TYR A 396 18.70 -12.79 4.75
C TYR A 396 19.20 -11.39 4.37
N SER A 397 18.30 -10.44 4.13
CA SER A 397 18.65 -9.04 3.88
C SER A 397 18.81 -8.26 5.19
N THR A 398 20.00 -7.71 5.40
CA THR A 398 20.30 -6.83 6.55
C THR A 398 19.43 -5.57 6.54
N GLU A 399 19.15 -5.03 5.35
CA GLU A 399 18.33 -3.84 5.18
C GLU A 399 16.85 -4.09 5.50
N ALA A 400 16.31 -5.25 5.11
CA ALA A 400 14.95 -5.66 5.47
C ALA A 400 14.77 -5.73 7.00
N VAL A 401 15.67 -6.45 7.67
CA VAL A 401 15.66 -6.59 9.14
C VAL A 401 15.82 -5.23 9.83
N ARG A 402 16.64 -4.33 9.30
CA ARG A 402 16.76 -2.95 9.83
C ARG A 402 15.41 -2.25 9.81
N VAL A 403 14.69 -2.27 8.69
CA VAL A 403 13.38 -1.62 8.54
C VAL A 403 12.37 -2.15 9.56
N VAL A 404 12.35 -3.47 9.80
CA VAL A 404 11.50 -4.07 10.84
C VAL A 404 11.88 -3.55 12.23
N ARG A 405 13.18 -3.56 12.56
CA ARG A 405 13.67 -3.13 13.87
C ARG A 405 13.43 -1.65 14.14
N GLU A 406 13.43 -0.79 13.12
CA GLU A 406 13.16 0.65 13.23
C GLU A 406 11.66 0.98 13.45
N SER A 407 10.77 0.01 13.24
CA SER A 407 9.33 0.20 13.44
C SER A 407 8.96 0.44 14.91
N SER A 408 8.07 1.41 15.16
CA SER A 408 7.54 1.65 16.51
C SER A 408 6.76 0.45 17.04
N ILE A 409 6.08 -0.32 16.17
CA ILE A 409 5.32 -1.52 16.56
C ILE A 409 6.28 -2.61 17.07
N TYR A 410 7.45 -2.73 16.45
CA TYR A 410 8.49 -3.67 16.89
C TYR A 410 9.13 -3.22 18.22
N GLN A 411 9.44 -1.93 18.34
CA GLN A 411 10.08 -1.36 19.54
C GLN A 411 9.17 -1.37 20.76
N GLN A 412 7.86 -1.23 20.55
CA GLN A 412 6.86 -1.12 21.62
C GLN A 412 5.67 -2.05 21.33
N PRO A 413 5.85 -3.38 21.41
CA PRO A 413 4.75 -4.31 21.18
C PRO A 413 3.71 -4.19 22.30
N LYS A 414 2.43 -4.28 21.94
CA LYS A 414 1.30 -4.27 22.88
C LYS A 414 1.37 -5.41 23.90
N CYS A 415 1.68 -6.61 23.43
CA CYS A 415 1.93 -7.79 24.26
C CYS A 415 2.74 -8.85 23.49
N GLY A 416 3.27 -9.85 24.21
CA GLY A 416 4.18 -10.85 23.64
C GLY A 416 5.59 -10.29 23.40
N ARG A 417 6.43 -11.05 22.70
CA ARG A 417 7.77 -10.62 22.27
C ARG A 417 7.96 -10.81 20.77
N CYS A 418 8.75 -9.94 20.16
CA CYS A 418 9.16 -10.05 18.77
C CYS A 418 10.68 -9.96 18.66
N VAL A 419 11.28 -10.83 17.85
CA VAL A 419 12.70 -10.78 17.50
C VAL A 419 12.82 -10.82 15.98
N ALA A 420 13.45 -9.81 15.39
CA ALA A 420 13.79 -9.84 13.97
C ALA A 420 15.31 -9.98 13.83
N ASP A 421 15.81 -10.89 13.00
CA ASP A 421 17.25 -11.06 12.76
C ASP A 421 17.61 -11.53 11.35
N VAL A 422 18.88 -11.39 11.00
CA VAL A 422 19.42 -11.80 9.71
C VAL A 422 19.69 -13.29 9.72
N TRP A 423 19.04 -14.02 8.82
CA TRP A 423 19.27 -15.46 8.65
C TRP A 423 18.85 -15.92 7.26
N ASP A 424 19.63 -16.85 6.70
CA ASP A 424 19.35 -17.48 5.42
C ASP A 424 18.55 -18.78 5.65
N LEU A 425 17.38 -18.87 5.02
CA LEU A 425 16.53 -20.07 5.07
C LEU A 425 17.27 -21.34 4.66
N SER A 426 18.22 -21.22 3.73
CA SER A 426 19.01 -22.32 3.23
C SER A 426 20.33 -22.54 3.98
N ALA A 427 20.53 -21.85 5.12
CA ALA A 427 21.72 -22.01 5.94
C ALA A 427 21.94 -23.47 6.35
N GLN A 428 23.19 -23.92 6.24
CA GLN A 428 23.65 -25.24 6.61
C GLN A 428 24.68 -25.13 7.74
N ASP A 429 24.87 -26.20 8.49
CA ASP A 429 25.90 -26.23 9.53
C ASP A 429 27.30 -26.05 8.93
N ALA A 430 28.15 -25.28 9.61
CA ALA A 430 29.45 -24.90 9.08
C ALA A 430 30.45 -26.06 9.01
N GLN A 431 30.22 -27.14 9.76
CA GLN A 431 31.07 -28.33 9.75
C GLN A 431 30.48 -29.50 8.96
N ASP A 432 29.16 -29.54 8.79
CA ASP A 432 28.44 -30.60 8.09
C ASP A 432 27.24 -30.03 7.32
N ASP A 433 27.43 -29.82 6.01
CA ASP A 433 26.41 -29.21 5.15
C ASP A 433 25.14 -30.06 5.00
N SER A 434 25.14 -31.31 5.46
CA SER A 434 23.94 -32.14 5.50
C SER A 434 22.98 -31.75 6.63
N ARG A 435 23.47 -31.04 7.66
CA ARG A 435 22.70 -30.68 8.86
C ARG A 435 22.06 -29.29 8.77
N PRO A 436 20.84 -29.13 9.34
CA PRO A 436 20.18 -27.84 9.43
C PRO A 436 20.95 -26.86 10.33
N SER A 437 20.83 -25.57 10.03
CA SER A 437 21.39 -24.47 10.83
C SER A 437 20.26 -23.49 11.17
N LEU A 438 19.69 -23.65 12.36
CA LEU A 438 18.55 -22.86 12.80
C LEU A 438 18.92 -21.40 13.09
N PRO A 439 17.95 -20.47 12.95
CA PRO A 439 18.20 -19.07 13.21
C PRO A 439 18.44 -18.78 14.70
N PRO A 440 19.08 -17.63 15.03
CA PRO A 440 19.34 -17.23 16.40
C PRO A 440 18.06 -17.23 17.26
N GLY A 441 18.15 -17.85 18.44
CA GLY A 441 17.06 -17.87 19.41
C GLY A 441 15.90 -18.82 19.10
N VAL A 442 16.00 -19.63 18.03
CA VAL A 442 15.06 -20.70 17.71
C VAL A 442 15.71 -22.05 18.01
N LEU A 443 15.03 -22.89 18.80
CA LEU A 443 15.50 -24.23 19.14
C LEU A 443 14.77 -25.29 18.30
N PRO A 444 15.39 -26.45 18.04
CA PRO A 444 14.73 -27.56 17.35
C PRO A 444 13.42 -27.95 18.01
N GLY A 445 12.37 -28.19 17.21
CA GLY A 445 11.10 -28.72 17.69
C GLY A 445 10.30 -27.78 18.60
N THR A 446 10.49 -26.47 18.51
CA THR A 446 9.84 -25.48 19.41
C THR A 446 8.83 -24.56 18.73
N VAL A 447 8.79 -24.53 17.40
CA VAL A 447 7.94 -23.60 16.64
C VAL A 447 6.55 -24.20 16.41
N ASP A 448 5.48 -23.47 16.76
CA ASP A 448 4.09 -23.88 16.50
C ASP A 448 3.72 -23.65 15.04
N VAL A 449 4.08 -22.48 14.49
CA VAL A 449 3.69 -22.04 13.14
C VAL A 449 4.87 -21.37 12.44
N VAL A 450 5.17 -21.83 11.24
CA VAL A 450 6.06 -21.16 10.29
C VAL A 450 5.21 -20.49 9.21
N VAL A 451 5.46 -19.21 8.95
CA VAL A 451 4.85 -18.43 7.87
C VAL A 451 5.90 -18.20 6.79
N MET A 452 5.58 -18.60 5.56
CA MET A 452 6.49 -18.43 4.42
C MET A 452 5.72 -17.97 3.18
N ILE A 453 5.81 -16.67 2.89
CA ILE A 453 5.00 -16.00 1.87
C ILE A 453 5.91 -15.30 0.86
N PHE A 454 5.97 -15.82 -0.38
CA PHE A 454 6.84 -15.34 -1.48
C PHE A 454 8.34 -15.38 -1.16
N VAL A 455 8.81 -16.51 -0.64
CA VAL A 455 10.20 -16.69 -0.19
C VAL A 455 10.88 -17.82 -0.94
N LEU A 456 10.26 -19.01 -0.99
CA LEU A 456 10.85 -20.20 -1.60
C LEU A 456 11.18 -19.95 -3.08
N SER A 457 10.38 -19.12 -3.77
CA SER A 457 10.65 -18.72 -5.15
C SER A 457 11.94 -17.92 -5.34
N ALA A 458 12.46 -17.25 -4.32
CA ALA A 458 13.70 -16.48 -4.41
C ALA A 458 14.96 -17.35 -4.31
N LEU A 459 14.81 -18.57 -3.79
CA LEU A 459 15.90 -19.55 -3.64
C LEU A 459 16.23 -20.20 -4.99
N ASN A 460 17.51 -20.52 -5.17
CA ASN A 460 17.96 -21.42 -6.21
C ASN A 460 17.38 -22.82 -5.93
N PRO A 461 16.94 -23.57 -6.96
CA PRO A 461 16.46 -24.94 -6.77
C PRO A 461 17.38 -25.88 -5.98
N THR A 462 18.70 -25.63 -5.97
CA THR A 462 19.66 -26.42 -5.16
C THR A 462 19.56 -26.15 -3.65
N GLU A 463 18.97 -25.03 -3.25
CA GLU A 463 18.86 -24.57 -1.85
C GLU A 463 17.58 -25.09 -1.16
N TRP A 464 16.60 -25.61 -1.92
CA TRP A 464 15.29 -25.98 -1.39
C TRP A 464 15.33 -27.14 -0.39
N LEU A 465 16.23 -28.11 -0.57
CA LEU A 465 16.34 -29.24 0.37
C LEU A 465 16.83 -28.76 1.75
N ALA A 466 17.82 -27.87 1.79
CA ALA A 466 18.29 -27.27 3.03
C ALA A 466 17.19 -26.43 3.69
N ALA A 467 16.47 -25.63 2.89
CA ALA A 467 15.31 -24.86 3.36
C ALA A 467 14.23 -25.74 4.01
N ALA A 468 13.84 -26.84 3.35
CA ALA A 468 12.87 -27.78 3.88
C ALA A 468 13.34 -28.43 5.19
N ARG A 469 14.62 -28.84 5.28
CA ARG A 469 15.21 -29.40 6.50
C ARG A 469 15.17 -28.43 7.67
N ASN A 470 15.53 -27.16 7.46
CA ASN A 470 15.44 -26.14 8.52
C ASN A 470 14.01 -25.94 9.03
N ILE A 471 13.02 -25.93 8.14
CA ILE A 471 11.60 -25.80 8.51
C ILE A 471 11.13 -27.01 9.32
N VAL A 472 11.49 -28.22 8.90
CA VAL A 472 11.19 -29.45 9.66
C VAL A 472 11.84 -29.39 11.03
N GLU A 473 13.12 -29.08 11.10
CA GLU A 473 13.89 -29.06 12.34
C GLU A 473 13.30 -28.08 13.37
N MET A 474 12.90 -26.88 12.97
CA MET A 474 12.35 -25.87 13.90
C MET A 474 10.92 -26.15 14.37
N LEU A 475 10.06 -26.70 13.50
CA LEU A 475 8.67 -26.97 13.83
C LEU A 475 8.57 -28.06 14.88
N LYS A 476 7.72 -27.92 15.90
CA LYS A 476 7.42 -29.07 16.79
C LYS A 476 6.60 -30.15 16.05
N PRO A 477 6.54 -31.40 16.54
CA PRO A 477 5.57 -32.38 16.04
C PRO A 477 4.15 -31.80 16.07
N GLY A 478 3.44 -31.87 14.94
CA GLY A 478 2.14 -31.24 14.74
C GLY A 478 2.15 -29.72 14.50
N GLY A 479 3.32 -29.09 14.47
CA GLY A 479 3.51 -27.69 14.05
C GLY A 479 3.21 -27.51 12.55
N LYS A 480 2.86 -26.29 12.14
CA LYS A 480 2.33 -26.03 10.79
C LYS A 480 3.20 -25.08 9.98
N LEU A 481 3.42 -25.41 8.71
CA LEU A 481 3.91 -24.49 7.69
C LEU A 481 2.72 -23.88 6.93
N LEU A 482 2.65 -22.56 6.92
CA LEU A 482 1.70 -21.75 6.15
C LEU A 482 2.43 -21.15 4.96
N PHE A 483 2.16 -21.68 3.77
CA PHE A 483 2.91 -21.40 2.57
C PHE A 483 2.06 -20.66 1.53
N ARG A 484 2.66 -19.66 0.88
CA ARG A 484 2.12 -19.08 -0.35
C ARG A 484 3.23 -18.58 -1.27
N ASP A 485 3.20 -18.97 -2.54
CA ASP A 485 4.18 -18.50 -3.52
C ASP A 485 3.62 -18.47 -4.95
N TYR A 486 4.43 -18.14 -5.94
CA TYR A 486 4.02 -18.06 -7.35
C TYR A 486 3.75 -19.44 -7.96
N GLY A 487 2.61 -19.59 -8.63
CA GLY A 487 2.29 -20.79 -9.41
C GLY A 487 2.73 -20.66 -10.86
N ARG A 488 2.93 -21.80 -11.54
CA ARG A 488 3.23 -21.84 -12.97
C ARG A 488 2.15 -21.12 -13.79
N TYR A 489 2.62 -20.50 -14.86
CA TYR A 489 1.84 -19.73 -15.82
C TYR A 489 1.20 -18.46 -15.22
N ASP A 490 1.67 -17.99 -14.06
CA ASP A 490 1.33 -16.67 -13.53
C ASP A 490 1.72 -15.57 -14.54
N LEU A 491 0.94 -14.48 -14.57
CA LEU A 491 1.16 -13.34 -15.46
C LEU A 491 2.62 -12.84 -15.53
N PRO A 492 3.35 -12.68 -14.41
CA PRO A 492 4.73 -12.22 -14.43
C PRO A 492 5.65 -13.21 -15.14
N GLN A 493 5.44 -14.52 -15.00
CA GLN A 493 6.24 -15.55 -15.69
C GLN A 493 6.17 -15.34 -17.21
N LEU A 494 4.94 -15.19 -17.72
CA LEU A 494 4.67 -15.08 -19.15
C LEU A 494 5.05 -13.72 -19.75
N ARG A 495 5.40 -12.74 -18.91
CA ARG A 495 5.77 -11.37 -19.31
C ARG A 495 7.25 -11.06 -19.16
N PHE A 496 8.06 -11.99 -18.67
CA PHE A 496 9.50 -11.81 -18.70
C PHE A 496 9.97 -11.60 -20.13
N LYS A 497 10.77 -10.54 -20.28
CA LYS A 497 11.46 -10.20 -21.52
C LYS A 497 12.67 -11.13 -21.71
N ASP A 498 13.28 -11.03 -22.88
CA ASP A 498 14.55 -11.66 -23.22
C ASP A 498 15.62 -11.45 -22.13
N ASN A 499 16.51 -12.44 -22.00
CA ASN A 499 17.61 -12.45 -21.04
C ASN A 499 17.15 -12.36 -19.58
N ARG A 500 16.06 -13.06 -19.23
CA ARG A 500 15.56 -13.16 -17.84
C ARG A 500 15.42 -14.58 -17.33
N LEU A 501 15.35 -15.58 -18.20
CA LEU A 501 15.29 -16.98 -17.79
C LEU A 501 16.68 -17.49 -17.39
N LEU A 502 16.82 -17.96 -16.15
CA LEU A 502 18.06 -18.56 -15.61
C LEU A 502 18.07 -20.08 -15.83
N LYS A 503 16.99 -20.73 -15.43
CA LYS A 503 16.71 -22.17 -15.60
C LYS A 503 15.20 -22.34 -15.83
N GLU A 504 14.75 -23.51 -16.25
CA GLU A 504 13.32 -23.81 -16.38
C GLU A 504 12.54 -23.33 -15.15
N ASN A 505 11.52 -22.49 -15.40
CA ASN A 505 10.68 -21.81 -14.41
C ASN A 505 11.42 -20.89 -13.41
N PHE A 506 12.72 -20.66 -13.54
CA PHE A 506 13.54 -19.82 -12.68
C PHE A 506 14.08 -18.60 -13.41
N TYR A 507 13.78 -17.41 -12.90
CA TYR A 507 14.04 -16.14 -13.59
C TYR A 507 14.76 -15.14 -12.69
N VAL A 508 15.42 -14.18 -13.32
CA VAL A 508 15.90 -12.95 -12.70
C VAL A 508 14.97 -11.78 -13.03
N ARG A 509 14.70 -10.93 -12.04
CA ARG A 509 13.88 -9.72 -12.14
C ARG A 509 14.71 -8.51 -12.56
N GLY A 510 14.03 -7.39 -12.83
CA GLY A 510 14.67 -6.14 -13.26
C GLY A 510 15.66 -5.57 -12.24
N ASP A 511 15.43 -5.81 -10.96
CA ASP A 511 16.26 -5.43 -9.81
C ASP A 511 17.36 -6.46 -9.48
N GLY A 512 17.47 -7.54 -10.25
CA GLY A 512 18.45 -8.62 -10.03
C GLY A 512 18.02 -9.68 -9.02
N THR A 513 16.90 -9.51 -8.32
CA THR A 513 16.33 -10.55 -7.45
C THR A 513 15.80 -11.72 -8.29
N ARG A 514 15.68 -12.90 -7.69
CA ARG A 514 15.30 -14.14 -8.39
C ARG A 514 13.86 -14.53 -8.09
N VAL A 515 13.24 -15.30 -8.98
CA VAL A 515 11.90 -15.85 -8.80
C VAL A 515 11.70 -17.16 -9.54
N TYR A 516 11.17 -18.15 -8.84
CA TYR A 516 10.70 -19.44 -9.37
C TYR A 516 9.17 -19.49 -9.46
N PHE A 517 8.63 -20.29 -10.38
CA PHE A 517 7.19 -20.55 -10.52
C PHE A 517 6.89 -22.05 -10.37
N PHE A 518 6.16 -22.40 -9.31
CA PHE A 518 5.97 -23.77 -8.87
C PHE A 518 4.71 -24.42 -9.43
N ASP A 519 4.72 -25.74 -9.60
CA ASP A 519 3.50 -26.55 -9.61
C ASP A 519 3.24 -27.22 -8.24
N LYS A 520 2.07 -27.86 -8.10
CA LYS A 520 1.68 -28.53 -6.84
C LYS A 520 2.56 -29.73 -6.51
N SER A 521 3.00 -30.53 -7.48
CA SER A 521 3.80 -31.73 -7.21
C SER A 521 5.21 -31.37 -6.73
N GLU A 522 5.75 -30.24 -7.18
CA GLU A 522 6.99 -29.67 -6.68
C GLU A 522 6.91 -29.33 -5.19
N ILE A 523 5.82 -28.73 -4.72
CA ILE A 523 5.64 -28.43 -3.29
C ILE A 523 5.59 -29.72 -2.47
N VAL A 524 4.86 -30.74 -2.94
CA VAL A 524 4.81 -32.05 -2.29
C VAL A 524 6.20 -32.68 -2.21
N ARG A 525 6.97 -32.65 -3.29
CA ARG A 525 8.32 -33.22 -3.36
C ARG A 525 9.33 -32.46 -2.51
N ILE A 526 9.36 -31.12 -2.60
CA ILE A 526 10.32 -30.27 -1.86
C ILE A 526 10.18 -30.48 -0.35
N PHE A 527 8.95 -30.55 0.15
CA PHE A 527 8.70 -30.75 1.57
C PHE A 527 8.58 -32.22 1.98
N SER A 528 8.71 -33.17 1.05
CA SER A 528 8.44 -34.60 1.33
C SER A 528 7.11 -34.79 2.05
N ALA A 529 6.05 -34.15 1.53
CA ALA A 529 4.73 -34.16 2.12
C ALA A 529 3.86 -35.32 1.59
N ALA A 530 2.96 -35.85 2.40
CA ALA A 530 1.96 -36.79 1.94
C ALA A 530 0.98 -36.09 0.98
N PRO A 531 0.70 -36.62 -0.22
CA PRO A 531 -0.28 -36.01 -1.13
C PRO A 531 -1.70 -36.12 -0.57
N LEU A 532 -2.56 -35.16 -0.93
CA LEU A 532 -4.02 -35.26 -0.69
C LEU A 532 -4.62 -36.38 -1.56
N LYS A 533 -5.77 -36.93 -1.13
CA LYS A 533 -6.48 -38.01 -1.87
C LYS A 533 -6.78 -37.65 -3.33
N ASP A 534 -7.11 -36.38 -3.59
CA ASP A 534 -7.36 -35.83 -4.93
C ASP A 534 -6.17 -34.99 -5.46
N GLY A 535 -4.99 -35.20 -4.87
CA GLY A 535 -3.74 -34.50 -5.19
C GLY A 535 -2.93 -35.17 -6.31
N PRO A 536 -1.74 -34.64 -6.63
CA PRO A 536 -0.84 -35.28 -7.61
C PRO A 536 -0.53 -36.74 -7.22
N SER A 537 -0.47 -37.61 -8.23
CA SER A 537 -0.28 -39.07 -8.10
C SER A 537 0.94 -39.45 -7.26
N GLN A 538 0.82 -40.54 -6.49
CA GLN A 538 1.86 -41.10 -5.61
C GLN A 538 3.14 -41.59 -6.32
N SER A 539 3.21 -41.55 -7.65
CA SER A 539 4.33 -42.10 -8.41
C SER A 539 5.67 -41.37 -8.24
N ASP A 540 5.66 -40.18 -7.62
CA ASP A 540 6.85 -39.34 -7.42
C ASP A 540 7.25 -39.20 -5.93
N VAL A 541 6.59 -39.91 -5.00
CA VAL A 541 6.88 -39.80 -3.56
C VAL A 541 7.86 -40.91 -3.16
N ALA A 542 8.89 -40.51 -2.42
CA ALA A 542 9.83 -41.40 -1.75
C ALA A 542 9.12 -42.40 -0.81
N ASP A 543 9.85 -43.42 -0.37
CA ASP A 543 9.42 -44.44 0.60
C ASP A 543 8.57 -43.82 1.73
N GLN A 544 7.51 -44.51 2.19
CA GLN A 544 6.61 -43.98 3.24
C GLN A 544 7.36 -43.58 4.53
N SER A 545 8.56 -44.15 4.75
CA SER A 545 9.48 -43.78 5.83
C SER A 545 10.13 -42.39 5.70
N GLU A 546 10.06 -41.74 4.54
CA GLU A 546 10.68 -40.42 4.27
C GLU A 546 9.69 -39.24 4.31
N ILE A 547 8.40 -39.49 4.58
CA ILE A 547 7.38 -38.43 4.63
C ILE A 547 7.54 -37.60 5.91
N LEU A 548 7.79 -36.30 5.75
CA LEU A 548 8.03 -35.36 6.86
C LEU A 548 6.80 -34.53 7.24
N PHE A 549 5.87 -34.35 6.30
CA PHE A 549 4.64 -33.56 6.51
C PHE A 549 3.38 -34.29 6.07
N ASP A 550 2.29 -34.05 6.77
CA ASP A 550 0.94 -34.24 6.25
C ASP A 550 0.49 -32.97 5.51
N THR A 551 -0.04 -33.13 4.28
CA THR A 551 -0.67 -32.03 3.56
C THR A 551 -2.09 -31.83 4.09
N LEU A 552 -2.33 -30.71 4.76
CA LEU A 552 -3.68 -30.31 5.21
C LEU A 552 -4.45 -29.56 4.11
N GLN A 553 -3.73 -28.78 3.30
CA GLN A 553 -4.28 -28.02 2.19
C GLN A 553 -3.20 -27.80 1.14
N LEU A 554 -3.56 -27.92 -0.14
CA LEU A 554 -2.72 -27.54 -1.28
C LEU A 554 -3.60 -27.09 -2.45
N VAL A 555 -3.61 -25.79 -2.74
CA VAL A 555 -4.51 -25.19 -3.75
C VAL A 555 -3.76 -24.28 -4.71
N GLU A 556 -4.25 -24.24 -5.95
CA GLU A 556 -3.89 -23.23 -6.96
C GLU A 556 -4.92 -22.10 -6.92
N ASP A 557 -4.56 -20.96 -6.33
CA ASP A 557 -5.39 -19.76 -6.33
C ASP A 557 -5.25 -19.07 -7.70
N ARG A 558 -6.21 -19.37 -8.58
CA ARG A 558 -6.32 -18.81 -9.93
C ARG A 558 -7.28 -17.64 -9.93
N ARG A 559 -6.84 -16.50 -10.48
CA ARG A 559 -7.68 -15.30 -10.61
C ARG A 559 -7.52 -14.65 -11.95
N MET A 560 -8.60 -14.07 -12.46
CA MET A 560 -8.53 -13.19 -13.61
C MET A 560 -8.69 -11.74 -13.15
N LEU A 561 -7.62 -10.95 -13.28
CA LEU A 561 -7.67 -9.50 -13.11
C LEU A 561 -8.02 -8.85 -14.45
N VAL A 562 -8.77 -7.75 -14.41
CA VAL A 562 -9.14 -7.02 -15.63
C VAL A 562 -8.57 -5.60 -15.64
N ASN A 563 -7.91 -5.25 -16.74
CA ASN A 563 -7.60 -3.87 -17.06
C ASN A 563 -8.67 -3.33 -18.00
N ARG A 564 -9.70 -2.69 -17.42
CA ARG A 564 -10.85 -2.15 -18.17
C ARG A 564 -10.43 -1.11 -19.22
N LYS A 565 -9.40 -0.31 -18.94
CA LYS A 565 -8.90 0.74 -19.85
C LYS A 565 -8.30 0.14 -21.12
N GLN A 566 -7.49 -0.91 -20.98
CA GLN A 566 -6.81 -1.56 -22.10
C GLN A 566 -7.59 -2.76 -22.64
N LYS A 567 -8.76 -3.06 -22.08
CA LYS A 567 -9.53 -4.30 -22.32
C LYS A 567 -8.65 -5.55 -22.25
N LYS A 568 -7.81 -5.67 -21.21
CA LYS A 568 -6.94 -6.84 -21.02
C LYS A 568 -7.42 -7.73 -19.87
N ARG A 569 -7.51 -9.03 -20.15
CA ARG A 569 -7.60 -10.10 -19.14
C ARG A 569 -6.19 -10.46 -18.68
N MET A 570 -6.01 -10.70 -17.40
CA MET A 570 -4.70 -10.96 -16.78
C MET A 570 -4.84 -12.10 -15.77
N TYR A 571 -4.35 -13.28 -16.13
CA TYR A 571 -4.45 -14.47 -15.29
C TYR A 571 -3.33 -14.50 -14.26
N ARG A 572 -3.71 -14.58 -12.99
CA ARG A 572 -2.81 -14.70 -11.86
C ARG A 572 -2.91 -16.09 -11.25
N VAL A 573 -1.76 -16.65 -10.90
CA VAL A 573 -1.67 -17.99 -10.31
C VAL A 573 -0.74 -17.95 -9.10
N TRP A 574 -1.26 -18.42 -7.97
CA TRP A 574 -0.48 -18.63 -6.75
C TRP A 574 -0.69 -20.04 -6.24
N LEU A 575 0.35 -20.61 -5.63
CA LEU A 575 0.20 -21.80 -4.81
C LEU A 575 0.02 -21.38 -3.36
N GLN A 576 -0.88 -22.07 -2.68
CA GLN A 576 -1.07 -21.94 -1.24
C GLN A 576 -1.15 -23.33 -0.63
N ALA A 577 -0.41 -23.52 0.46
CA ALA A 577 -0.39 -24.79 1.17
C ALA A 577 -0.41 -24.61 2.69
N LYS A 578 -0.97 -25.61 3.36
CA LYS A 578 -0.85 -25.82 4.80
C LYS A 578 -0.29 -27.23 5.00
N LEU A 579 0.91 -27.31 5.55
CA LEU A 579 1.57 -28.59 5.84
C LEU A 579 1.74 -28.73 7.35
N GLN A 580 1.55 -29.94 7.89
CA GLN A 580 1.71 -30.22 9.31
C GLN A 580 2.86 -31.20 9.50
N ARG A 581 3.84 -30.85 10.35
CA ARG A 581 4.99 -31.72 10.66
C ARG A 581 4.47 -32.99 11.35
N ARG A 582 4.94 -34.16 10.90
CA ARG A 582 4.66 -35.45 11.53
C ARG A 582 5.38 -35.63 12.86
#